data_AF-A0A163IQY3-F1
#
_entry.id   AF-A0A163IQY3-F1
#
_cell.length_a   1.000
_cell.length_b   1.000
_cell.length_c   1.000
_cell.angle_alpha   90.00
_cell.angle_beta   90.00
_cell.angle_gamma   90.00
#
_symmetry.space_group_name_H-M   'P 1'
#
loop_
_entity.id
_entity.type
_entity.pdbx_description
1 polymer ?
#
loop_
_entity_poly.entity_id
_entity_poly.type
_entity_poly.pdbx_seq_one_letter_code
_entity_poly.pdbx_strand_id
1 'polypeptide(L)'
;MRSYEKSKQAFQEALKLMPGGVNSPVRAFKSVDMDPIFMERGKGSKIYDIDGNDYIDYVLSWGPLILGHANDRVVEAIKKVAENGTSFGAPTEIENELASLVIERVPSIEVVRMVSSGTEATMSALRLARGYTGRNKILKFEGCYHGHGDSLLIKAGSGVATLGLPDSPGVPEGIAKNTITVPYNDLDSIRYAFEQFGDDIAGVIVEPVAGNMGVVPPKPGFLEGLREVTEQYGSLLIFDEVMTGFRVGYNCAQGYFGVTPDLTCLGKVIGGGLPVGAYGGKAEIMEQIAPSGPIYQAGTLSGNPLAMTAGLETLKQLTPESYEEFGRIADRLQDGLSTLAEKYGIPHTINRAGSMIGLFFTDEEVSNYEGAKSSDLEMFSNYYREMAHNGVFLPPSQFEGLFLSTAHTDEDIDKTLDAAEAAFKKIQQK
;
A
#
# COMPACT_ATOMS: atom_id res chain seq x y z
N MET A 1 -4.44 29.45 -15.30
CA MET A 1 -4.72 29.08 -13.89
C MET A 1 -5.83 28.06 -13.92
N ARG A 2 -5.64 26.89 -13.31
CA ARG A 2 -6.66 25.83 -13.24
C ARG A 2 -7.86 26.30 -12.42
N SER A 3 -9.05 25.84 -12.78
CA SER A 3 -10.29 26.10 -12.04
C SER A 3 -10.72 24.85 -11.30
N TYR A 4 -11.29 25.00 -10.10
CA TYR A 4 -11.78 23.90 -9.26
C TYR A 4 -13.24 24.11 -8.80
N GLU A 5 -13.99 24.99 -9.48
CA GLU A 5 -15.30 25.44 -9.03
C GLU A 5 -16.34 24.31 -9.00
N LYS A 6 -16.34 23.40 -9.99
CA LYS A 6 -17.23 22.24 -9.96
C LYS A 6 -16.83 21.26 -8.87
N SER A 7 -15.53 21.01 -8.69
CA SER A 7 -15.01 20.16 -7.60
C SER A 7 -15.43 20.68 -6.23
N LYS A 8 -15.31 21.99 -5.99
CA LYS A 8 -15.79 22.64 -4.76
C LYS A 8 -17.29 22.45 -4.55
N GLN A 9 -18.10 22.69 -5.59
CA GLN A 9 -19.56 22.52 -5.51
C GLN A 9 -19.94 21.06 -5.21
N ALA A 10 -19.30 20.10 -5.88
CA ALA A 10 -19.51 18.67 -5.63
C ALA A 10 -19.12 18.28 -4.19
N PHE A 11 -18.02 18.83 -3.67
CA PHE A 11 -17.60 18.58 -2.30
C PHE A 11 -18.57 19.16 -1.26
N GLN A 12 -19.10 20.37 -1.49
CA GLN A 12 -20.11 20.98 -0.62
C GLN A 12 -21.39 20.14 -0.53
N GLU A 13 -21.78 19.49 -1.62
CA GLU A 13 -22.87 18.53 -1.59
C GLU A 13 -22.47 17.25 -0.86
N ALA A 14 -21.29 16.70 -1.13
CA ALA A 14 -20.78 15.49 -0.50
C ALA A 14 -20.72 15.59 1.03
N LEU A 15 -20.36 16.76 1.58
CA LEU A 15 -20.32 17.03 3.03
C LEU A 15 -21.65 16.77 3.74
N LYS A 16 -22.78 16.87 3.04
CA LYS A 16 -24.12 16.59 3.56
C LYS A 16 -24.49 15.10 3.51
N LEU A 17 -23.77 14.33 2.69
CA LEU A 17 -24.11 12.94 2.33
C LEU A 17 -23.21 11.92 3.03
N MET A 18 -21.94 12.25 3.27
CA MET A 18 -20.92 11.35 3.78
C MET A 18 -20.12 12.00 4.92
N PRO A 19 -19.64 11.23 5.92
CA PRO A 19 -18.77 11.76 6.97
C PRO A 19 -17.51 12.43 6.38
N GLY A 20 -17.36 13.74 6.60
CA GLY A 20 -16.26 14.51 6.00
C GLY A 20 -16.29 14.59 4.48
N GLY A 21 -17.43 14.27 3.84
CA GLY A 21 -17.64 14.34 2.40
C GLY A 21 -16.96 13.24 1.59
N VAL A 22 -16.46 12.16 2.23
CA VAL A 22 -15.66 11.13 1.56
C VAL A 22 -15.91 9.71 2.08
N ASN A 23 -15.61 8.70 1.25
CA ASN A 23 -15.65 7.27 1.62
C ASN A 23 -14.30 6.73 2.12
N SER A 24 -13.24 7.52 2.10
CA SER A 24 -11.94 7.19 2.71
C SER A 24 -11.25 8.50 3.14
N PRO A 25 -10.72 8.60 4.39
CA PRO A 25 -10.29 9.87 4.97
C PRO A 25 -9.28 10.67 4.13
N VAL A 26 -8.30 9.99 3.52
CA VAL A 26 -7.23 10.64 2.76
C VAL A 26 -7.76 11.42 1.54
N ARG A 27 -8.93 11.03 1.01
CA ARG A 27 -9.58 11.70 -0.13
C ARG A 27 -10.14 13.08 0.23
N ALA A 28 -10.19 13.43 1.51
CA ALA A 28 -10.65 14.76 1.96
C ALA A 28 -9.55 15.83 1.87
N PHE A 29 -8.31 15.45 1.50
CA PHE A 29 -7.18 16.37 1.25
C PHE A 29 -6.82 17.26 2.45
N LYS A 30 -7.21 16.85 3.66
CA LYS A 30 -6.95 17.60 4.90
C LYS A 30 -5.45 17.84 5.14
N SER A 31 -4.60 16.89 4.75
CA SER A 31 -3.14 16.98 4.95
C SER A 31 -2.46 18.02 4.05
N VAL A 32 -3.14 18.48 2.99
CA VAL A 32 -2.59 19.46 2.04
C VAL A 32 -3.37 20.77 2.01
N ASP A 33 -4.38 20.92 2.88
CA ASP A 33 -5.23 22.10 3.01
C ASP A 33 -5.75 22.60 1.65
N MET A 34 -6.42 21.69 0.94
CA MET A 34 -7.10 21.95 -0.33
C MET A 34 -8.46 21.26 -0.33
N ASP A 35 -9.44 21.86 -1.03
CA ASP A 35 -10.66 21.12 -1.38
C ASP A 35 -10.30 19.93 -2.29
N PRO A 36 -10.94 18.75 -2.10
CA PRO A 36 -10.69 17.59 -2.95
C PRO A 36 -10.97 17.85 -4.42
N ILE A 37 -10.09 17.35 -5.28
CA ILE A 37 -10.26 17.38 -6.74
C ILE A 37 -11.13 16.18 -7.15
N PHE A 38 -12.30 16.43 -7.75
CA PHE A 38 -13.22 15.37 -8.16
C PHE A 38 -12.87 14.85 -9.54
N MET A 39 -12.50 13.58 -9.64
CA MET A 39 -12.10 12.94 -10.90
C MET A 39 -13.31 12.47 -11.73
N GLU A 40 -13.24 12.63 -13.05
CA GLU A 40 -14.27 12.19 -14.01
C GLU A 40 -13.83 10.93 -14.76
N ARG A 41 -12.58 10.91 -15.26
CA ARG A 41 -12.06 9.82 -16.11
C ARG A 41 -10.54 9.74 -16.05
N GLY A 42 -9.98 8.64 -16.55
CA GLY A 42 -8.54 8.46 -16.72
C GLY A 42 -8.21 7.57 -17.92
N LYS A 43 -7.01 7.73 -18.48
CA LYS A 43 -6.43 6.86 -19.52
C LYS A 43 -4.90 6.88 -19.43
N GLY A 44 -4.27 5.72 -19.36
CA GLY A 44 -2.82 5.60 -19.22
C GLY A 44 -2.33 6.25 -17.92
N SER A 45 -1.29 7.09 -18.00
CA SER A 45 -0.77 7.89 -16.87
C SER A 45 -1.60 9.14 -16.55
N LYS A 46 -2.73 9.38 -17.23
CA LYS A 46 -3.49 10.62 -17.12
C LYS A 46 -4.84 10.47 -16.45
N ILE A 47 -5.19 11.42 -15.60
CA ILE A 47 -6.53 11.60 -15.04
C ILE A 47 -7.09 12.99 -15.35
N TYR A 48 -8.40 13.11 -15.35
CA TYR A 48 -9.11 14.32 -15.71
C TYR A 48 -10.18 14.59 -14.64
N ASP A 49 -10.19 15.80 -14.11
CA ASP A 49 -11.20 16.23 -13.13
C ASP A 49 -12.48 16.74 -13.82
N ILE A 50 -13.55 16.91 -13.03
CA ILE A 50 -14.85 17.38 -13.51
C ILE A 50 -14.84 18.84 -14.00
N ASP A 51 -13.79 19.59 -13.67
CA ASP A 51 -13.53 20.95 -14.16
C ASP A 51 -12.84 20.94 -15.54
N GLY A 52 -12.38 19.77 -16.00
CA GLY A 52 -11.75 19.55 -17.31
C GLY A 52 -10.23 19.69 -17.29
N ASN A 53 -9.61 19.80 -16.12
CA ASN A 53 -8.16 19.84 -16.01
C ASN A 53 -7.57 18.42 -16.07
N ASP A 54 -6.42 18.25 -16.72
CA ASP A 54 -5.72 16.96 -16.87
C ASP A 54 -4.47 16.88 -15.98
N TYR A 55 -4.13 15.70 -15.48
CA TYR A 55 -2.98 15.51 -14.59
C TYR A 55 -2.19 14.27 -14.96
N ILE A 56 -0.87 14.31 -14.77
CA ILE A 56 -0.03 13.12 -14.63
C ILE A 56 -0.32 12.51 -13.26
N ASP A 57 -0.72 11.24 -13.21
CA ASP A 57 -1.19 10.60 -11.99
C ASP A 57 -0.14 9.68 -11.37
N TYR A 58 0.36 10.09 -10.20
CA TYR A 58 1.23 9.28 -9.34
C TYR A 58 0.50 8.71 -8.11
N VAL A 59 -0.83 8.88 -8.02
CA VAL A 59 -1.67 8.20 -7.03
C VAL A 59 -2.07 6.83 -7.56
N LEU A 60 -2.53 6.74 -8.81
CA LEU A 60 -2.90 5.47 -9.46
C LEU A 60 -3.87 4.63 -8.61
N SER A 61 -4.86 5.31 -8.03
CA SER A 61 -5.82 4.76 -7.07
C SER A 61 -5.17 4.18 -5.80
N TRP A 62 -4.06 4.78 -5.36
CA TRP A 62 -3.23 4.34 -4.23
C TRP A 62 -2.45 3.06 -4.49
N GLY A 63 -2.08 2.80 -5.77
CA GLY A 63 -1.28 1.65 -6.20
C GLY A 63 -1.88 0.64 -7.19
N PRO A 64 -3.20 0.32 -7.19
CA PRO A 64 -3.79 -0.74 -8.03
C PRO A 64 -3.54 -0.59 -9.54
N LEU A 65 -3.45 0.64 -10.04
CA LEU A 65 -3.43 0.91 -11.48
C LEU A 65 -2.00 0.87 -12.03
N ILE A 66 -1.31 -0.25 -11.82
CA ILE A 66 0.09 -0.45 -12.27
C ILE A 66 0.24 -0.42 -13.79
N LEU A 67 -0.82 -0.69 -14.55
CA LEU A 67 -0.87 -0.55 -16.01
C LEU A 67 -1.41 0.82 -16.47
N GLY A 68 -1.67 1.73 -15.52
CA GLY A 68 -2.38 2.98 -15.76
C GLY A 68 -3.90 2.79 -15.82
N HIS A 69 -4.60 3.89 -16.07
CA HIS A 69 -6.05 3.94 -16.15
C HIS A 69 -6.57 3.33 -17.46
N ALA A 70 -7.68 2.59 -17.38
CA ALA A 70 -8.41 2.08 -18.54
C ALA A 70 -7.50 1.37 -19.58
N ASN A 71 -6.62 0.48 -19.11
CA ASN A 71 -5.86 -0.42 -19.98
C ASN A 71 -6.82 -1.24 -20.86
N ASP A 72 -6.59 -1.24 -22.18
CA ASP A 72 -7.57 -1.76 -23.14
C ASP A 72 -7.84 -3.25 -22.98
N ARG A 73 -6.81 -4.05 -22.67
CA ARG A 73 -6.98 -5.50 -22.42
C ARG A 73 -7.84 -5.76 -21.19
N VAL A 74 -7.59 -5.04 -20.10
CA VAL A 74 -8.36 -5.17 -18.85
C VAL A 74 -9.81 -4.73 -19.07
N VAL A 75 -10.04 -3.58 -19.73
CA VAL A 75 -11.39 -3.06 -20.00
C VAL A 75 -12.20 -4.02 -20.88
N GLU A 76 -11.62 -4.52 -21.97
CA GLU A 76 -12.33 -5.44 -22.87
C GLU A 76 -12.64 -6.78 -22.20
N ALA A 77 -11.75 -7.28 -21.34
CA ALA A 77 -12.00 -8.50 -20.57
C ALA A 77 -13.13 -8.30 -19.54
N ILE A 78 -13.13 -7.18 -18.82
CA ILE A 78 -14.21 -6.81 -17.87
C ILE A 78 -15.56 -6.72 -18.59
N LYS A 79 -15.64 -6.08 -19.77
CA LYS A 79 -16.88 -5.97 -20.55
C LYS A 79 -17.47 -7.35 -20.88
N LYS A 80 -16.65 -8.27 -21.37
CA LYS A 80 -17.07 -9.64 -21.72
C LYS A 80 -17.59 -10.41 -20.51
N VAL A 81 -17.01 -10.22 -19.33
CA VAL A 81 -17.49 -10.86 -18.10
C VAL A 81 -18.81 -10.26 -17.66
N ALA A 82 -18.95 -8.93 -17.72
CA ALA A 82 -20.18 -8.25 -17.35
C ALA A 82 -21.40 -8.71 -18.18
N GLU A 83 -21.20 -9.05 -19.46
CA GLU A 83 -22.23 -9.63 -20.33
C GLU A 83 -22.72 -11.02 -19.88
N ASN A 84 -21.88 -11.78 -19.15
CA ASN A 84 -22.20 -13.14 -18.70
C ASN A 84 -22.63 -13.21 -17.22
N GLY A 85 -22.53 -12.11 -16.48
CA GLY A 85 -22.80 -12.04 -15.05
C GLY A 85 -21.53 -11.86 -14.23
N THR A 86 -21.56 -10.92 -13.29
CA THR A 86 -20.36 -10.49 -12.54
C THR A 86 -20.09 -11.30 -11.28
N SER A 87 -21.07 -12.11 -10.82
CA SER A 87 -20.97 -12.94 -9.61
C SER A 87 -22.01 -14.07 -9.65
N PHE A 88 -21.66 -15.24 -9.12
CA PHE A 88 -22.53 -16.43 -9.15
C PHE A 88 -22.76 -17.07 -7.78
N GLY A 89 -21.98 -16.73 -6.75
CA GLY A 89 -22.04 -17.41 -5.44
C GLY A 89 -21.67 -18.90 -5.49
N ALA A 90 -21.00 -19.33 -6.57
CA ALA A 90 -20.52 -20.68 -6.81
C ALA A 90 -19.13 -20.61 -7.50
N PRO A 91 -18.32 -21.68 -7.42
CA PRO A 91 -16.96 -21.68 -7.98
C PRO A 91 -16.94 -21.45 -9.50
N THR A 92 -15.87 -20.81 -9.98
CA THR A 92 -15.62 -20.51 -11.39
C THR A 92 -14.19 -20.82 -11.80
N GLU A 93 -13.96 -21.14 -13.08
CA GLU A 93 -12.62 -21.48 -13.58
C GLU A 93 -11.63 -20.32 -13.49
N ILE A 94 -12.12 -19.07 -13.60
CA ILE A 94 -11.28 -17.87 -13.51
C ILE A 94 -10.64 -17.68 -12.13
N GLU A 95 -11.29 -18.18 -11.07
CA GLU A 95 -10.68 -18.21 -9.73
C GLU A 95 -9.44 -19.10 -9.71
N ASN A 96 -9.51 -20.27 -10.37
CA ASN A 96 -8.39 -21.21 -10.46
C ASN A 96 -7.24 -20.62 -11.27
N GLU A 97 -7.53 -19.92 -12.37
CA GLU A 97 -6.51 -19.28 -13.20
C GLU A 97 -5.74 -18.20 -12.43
N LEU A 98 -6.45 -17.30 -11.74
CA LEU A 98 -5.78 -16.25 -10.96
C LEU A 98 -5.04 -16.84 -9.76
N ALA A 99 -5.62 -17.82 -9.05
CA ALA A 99 -4.95 -18.48 -7.94
C ALA A 99 -3.64 -19.15 -8.39
N SER A 100 -3.67 -19.86 -9.52
CA SER A 100 -2.47 -20.52 -10.09
C SER A 100 -1.39 -19.50 -10.44
N LEU A 101 -1.78 -18.39 -11.07
CA LEU A 101 -0.84 -17.32 -11.40
C LEU A 101 -0.23 -16.68 -10.15
N VAL A 102 -1.03 -16.44 -9.10
CA VAL A 102 -0.53 -15.87 -7.83
C VAL A 102 0.45 -16.82 -7.14
N ILE A 103 0.13 -18.12 -7.07
CA ILE A 103 1.02 -19.17 -6.52
C ILE A 103 2.34 -19.20 -7.29
N GLU A 104 2.31 -19.14 -8.63
CA GLU A 104 3.51 -19.08 -9.45
C GLU A 104 4.36 -17.83 -9.19
N ARG A 105 3.71 -16.70 -8.90
CA ARG A 105 4.37 -15.38 -8.86
C ARG A 105 4.88 -14.99 -7.49
N VAL A 106 4.31 -15.51 -6.40
CA VAL A 106 4.61 -15.09 -5.03
C VAL A 106 5.30 -16.23 -4.25
N PRO A 107 6.60 -16.13 -3.94
CA PRO A 107 7.42 -17.23 -3.43
C PRO A 107 6.86 -18.02 -2.24
N SER A 108 6.22 -17.35 -1.27
CA SER A 108 5.70 -18.02 -0.06
C SER A 108 4.36 -18.72 -0.26
N ILE A 109 3.63 -18.44 -1.34
CA ILE A 109 2.23 -18.82 -1.47
C ILE A 109 2.13 -20.17 -2.17
N GLU A 110 1.82 -21.21 -1.39
CA GLU A 110 1.49 -22.54 -1.90
C GLU A 110 -0.02 -22.72 -2.07
N VAL A 111 -0.80 -22.11 -1.16
CA VAL A 111 -2.27 -22.06 -1.20
C VAL A 111 -2.72 -20.63 -0.93
N VAL A 112 -3.73 -20.17 -1.67
CA VAL A 112 -4.25 -18.79 -1.59
C VAL A 112 -5.77 -18.74 -1.40
N ARG A 113 -6.24 -17.73 -0.68
CA ARG A 113 -7.65 -17.38 -0.54
C ARG A 113 -7.88 -15.94 -1.01
N MET A 114 -8.82 -15.76 -1.95
CA MET A 114 -9.28 -14.44 -2.39
C MET A 114 -10.28 -13.85 -1.39
N VAL A 115 -10.23 -12.53 -1.21
CA VAL A 115 -11.10 -11.72 -0.36
C VAL A 115 -11.39 -10.37 -1.06
N SER A 116 -12.18 -9.48 -0.46
CA SER A 116 -12.65 -8.25 -1.10
C SER A 116 -11.79 -7.01 -0.81
N SER A 117 -10.83 -7.09 0.12
CA SER A 117 -9.91 -5.98 0.39
C SER A 117 -8.62 -6.43 1.10
N GLY A 118 -7.62 -5.55 1.14
CA GLY A 118 -6.43 -5.74 1.97
C GLY A 118 -6.75 -5.86 3.47
N THR A 119 -7.73 -5.10 3.98
CA THR A 119 -8.19 -5.23 5.38
C THR A 119 -8.71 -6.64 5.66
N GLU A 120 -9.50 -7.21 4.75
CA GLU A 120 -10.00 -8.58 4.90
C GLU A 120 -8.85 -9.61 4.86
N ALA A 121 -7.83 -9.37 4.04
CA ALA A 121 -6.67 -10.23 3.94
C ALA A 121 -5.88 -10.26 5.25
N THR A 122 -5.52 -9.09 5.78
CA THR A 122 -4.69 -8.98 6.99
C THR A 122 -5.46 -9.44 8.23
N MET A 123 -6.74 -9.08 8.40
CA MET A 123 -7.52 -9.57 9.54
C MET A 123 -7.71 -11.10 9.51
N SER A 124 -7.75 -11.70 8.32
CA SER A 124 -7.83 -13.16 8.14
C SER A 124 -6.50 -13.83 8.44
N ALA A 125 -5.39 -13.26 7.96
CA ALA A 125 -4.04 -13.75 8.25
C ALA A 125 -3.72 -13.71 9.76
N LEU A 126 -4.12 -12.65 10.47
CA LEU A 126 -3.96 -12.59 11.93
C LEU A 126 -4.80 -13.65 12.67
N ARG A 127 -6.04 -13.88 12.21
CA ARG A 127 -6.89 -14.94 12.77
C ARG A 127 -6.28 -16.31 12.52
N LEU A 128 -5.74 -16.54 11.32
CA LEU A 128 -5.06 -17.76 10.94
C LEU A 128 -3.83 -18.00 11.80
N ALA A 129 -2.97 -17.00 11.96
CA ALA A 129 -1.77 -17.11 12.80
C ALA A 129 -2.10 -17.45 14.25
N ARG A 130 -3.11 -16.78 14.83
CA ARG A 130 -3.58 -17.09 16.19
C ARG A 130 -4.13 -18.51 16.31
N GLY A 131 -4.97 -18.93 15.36
CA GLY A 131 -5.58 -20.26 15.39
C GLY A 131 -4.57 -21.39 15.13
N TYR A 132 -3.60 -21.17 14.24
CA TYR A 132 -2.54 -22.14 13.93
C TYR A 132 -1.56 -22.34 15.08
N THR A 133 -1.12 -21.23 15.71
CA THR A 133 -0.14 -21.28 16.81
C THR A 133 -0.75 -21.52 18.18
N GLY A 134 -2.06 -21.30 18.35
CA GLY A 134 -2.74 -21.31 19.64
C GLY A 134 -2.39 -20.12 20.55
N ARG A 135 -1.79 -19.06 20.00
CA ARG A 135 -1.28 -17.88 20.73
C ARG A 135 -2.15 -16.65 20.50
N ASN A 136 -2.02 -15.66 21.38
CA ASN A 136 -2.92 -14.50 21.40
C ASN A 136 -2.33 -13.23 20.78
N LYS A 137 -1.05 -12.95 21.04
CA LYS A 137 -0.45 -11.66 20.70
C LYS A 137 -0.05 -11.60 19.24
N ILE A 138 -0.13 -10.42 18.67
CA ILE A 138 0.47 -10.09 17.38
C ILE A 138 1.43 -8.93 17.59
N LEU A 139 2.48 -8.86 16.77
CA LEU A 139 3.42 -7.75 16.78
C LEU A 139 3.33 -7.01 15.43
N LYS A 140 3.22 -5.68 15.49
CA LYS A 140 3.24 -4.79 14.32
C LYS A 140 4.23 -3.65 14.53
N PHE A 141 4.41 -2.83 13.49
CA PHE A 141 5.33 -1.70 13.51
C PHE A 141 4.60 -0.36 13.58
N GLU A 142 5.18 0.62 14.27
CA GLU A 142 4.71 2.00 14.27
C GLU A 142 4.78 2.60 12.86
N GLY A 143 3.78 3.40 12.49
CA GLY A 143 3.66 4.03 11.16
C GLY A 143 3.25 3.06 10.04
N CYS A 144 3.25 1.75 10.26
CA CYS A 144 2.67 0.78 9.33
C CYS A 144 1.15 0.66 9.48
N TYR A 145 0.45 0.51 8.35
CA TYR A 145 -1.00 0.36 8.28
C TYR A 145 -1.39 -0.88 7.48
N HIS A 146 -2.16 -1.74 8.14
CA HIS A 146 -2.54 -3.06 7.63
C HIS A 146 -4.06 -3.17 7.41
N GLY A 147 -4.75 -2.04 7.21
CA GLY A 147 -6.22 -2.02 7.24
C GLY A 147 -6.78 -1.73 8.62
N HIS A 148 -8.12 -1.67 8.70
CA HIS A 148 -8.83 -1.17 9.87
C HIS A 148 -9.41 -2.27 10.78
N GLY A 149 -8.85 -3.49 10.74
CA GLY A 149 -9.23 -4.53 11.71
C GLY A 149 -8.78 -4.13 13.12
N ASP A 150 -9.62 -4.32 14.14
CA ASP A 150 -9.40 -3.75 15.49
C ASP A 150 -8.00 -4.01 16.08
N SER A 151 -7.43 -5.21 15.89
CA SER A 151 -6.07 -5.56 16.37
C SER A 151 -4.96 -4.73 15.71
N LEU A 152 -5.23 -4.05 14.60
CA LEU A 152 -4.28 -3.28 13.81
C LEU A 152 -4.38 -1.77 14.07
N LEU A 153 -5.46 -1.30 14.74
CA LEU A 153 -5.70 0.10 15.09
C LEU A 153 -5.16 0.46 16.48
N ILE A 154 -3.89 0.11 16.72
CA ILE A 154 -3.24 0.19 18.03
C ILE A 154 -1.96 1.03 17.92
N LYS A 155 -1.84 2.03 18.80
CA LYS A 155 -0.66 2.86 18.97
C LYS A 155 0.34 2.21 19.91
N ALA A 156 1.62 2.57 19.77
CA ALA A 156 2.61 2.26 20.80
C ALA A 156 2.16 2.86 22.14
N GLY A 157 2.23 2.07 23.21
CA GLY A 157 2.08 2.58 24.57
C GLY A 157 3.35 3.32 25.00
N SER A 158 3.36 3.85 26.23
CA SER A 158 4.53 4.52 26.79
C SER A 158 5.65 3.52 27.13
N GLY A 159 6.55 3.27 26.17
CA GLY A 159 7.74 2.43 26.32
C GLY A 159 8.05 1.61 25.06
N VAL A 160 9.27 1.09 24.96
CA VAL A 160 9.86 0.52 23.73
C VAL A 160 9.16 -0.78 23.25
N ALA A 161 8.51 -1.51 24.16
CA ALA A 161 7.72 -2.70 23.84
C ALA A 161 6.58 -2.90 24.86
N THR A 162 5.65 -1.95 24.92
CA THR A 162 4.49 -2.04 25.80
C THR A 162 3.27 -2.67 25.12
N LEU A 163 2.40 -3.29 25.91
CA LEU A 163 1.04 -3.62 25.46
C LEU A 163 0.36 -2.35 24.93
N GLY A 164 -0.18 -2.43 23.73
CA GLY A 164 -0.71 -1.26 23.05
C GLY A 164 -1.96 -0.70 23.72
N LEU A 165 -2.15 0.61 23.57
CA LEU A 165 -3.40 1.30 23.90
C LEU A 165 -4.23 1.46 22.62
N PRO A 166 -5.57 1.42 22.68
CA PRO A 166 -6.42 1.72 21.53
C PRO A 166 -6.03 3.07 20.88
N ASP A 167 -5.79 3.08 19.57
CA ASP A 167 -5.58 4.32 18.81
C ASP A 167 -6.92 4.97 18.43
N SER A 168 -7.91 4.13 18.10
CA SER A 168 -9.25 4.57 17.76
C SER A 168 -10.23 4.27 18.90
N PRO A 169 -11.08 5.24 19.31
CA PRO A 169 -12.28 4.94 20.08
C PRO A 169 -13.09 3.81 19.42
N GLY A 170 -13.71 2.96 20.23
CA GLY A 170 -14.46 1.79 19.77
C GLY A 170 -13.67 0.48 19.77
N VAL A 171 -12.33 0.53 19.83
CA VAL A 171 -11.50 -0.67 20.00
C VAL A 171 -11.39 -1.02 21.50
N PRO A 172 -11.87 -2.20 21.95
CA PRO A 172 -11.81 -2.58 23.35
C PRO A 172 -10.37 -2.84 23.83
N GLU A 173 -10.08 -2.50 25.09
CA GLU A 173 -8.80 -2.81 25.75
C GLU A 173 -8.43 -4.30 25.67
N GLY A 174 -9.44 -5.18 25.73
CA GLY A 174 -9.27 -6.62 25.59
C GLY A 174 -8.69 -7.07 24.23
N ILE A 175 -8.86 -6.26 23.18
CA ILE A 175 -8.22 -6.46 21.87
C ILE A 175 -6.83 -5.79 21.89
N ALA A 176 -6.75 -4.54 22.34
CA ALA A 176 -5.53 -3.74 22.32
C ALA A 176 -4.36 -4.40 23.07
N LYS A 177 -4.63 -5.02 24.24
CA LYS A 177 -3.63 -5.75 25.03
C LYS A 177 -2.99 -6.95 24.33
N ASN A 178 -3.54 -7.38 23.18
CA ASN A 178 -3.03 -8.48 22.38
C ASN A 178 -2.29 -8.00 21.12
N THR A 179 -1.94 -6.71 21.06
CA THR A 179 -1.12 -6.13 20.01
C THR A 179 0.08 -5.43 20.63
N ILE A 180 1.27 -5.84 20.21
CA ILE A 180 2.54 -5.20 20.53
C ILE A 180 2.93 -4.32 19.34
N THR A 181 3.35 -3.08 19.62
CA THR A 181 3.84 -2.16 18.60
C THR A 181 5.27 -1.77 18.93
N VAL A 182 6.17 -1.90 17.95
CA VAL A 182 7.58 -1.51 18.04
C VAL A 182 7.96 -0.58 16.87
N PRO A 183 9.06 0.18 16.95
CA PRO A 183 9.51 0.98 15.82
C PRO A 183 9.91 0.12 14.61
N TYR A 184 9.55 0.56 13.39
CA TYR A 184 10.04 -0.07 12.15
C TYR A 184 11.57 0.06 12.06
N ASN A 185 12.25 -0.93 11.49
CA ASN A 185 13.72 -1.02 11.41
C ASN A 185 14.47 -1.11 12.77
N ASP A 186 13.80 -1.46 13.86
CA ASP A 186 14.41 -1.65 15.19
C ASP A 186 14.38 -3.12 15.65
N LEU A 187 15.41 -3.89 15.26
CA LEU A 187 15.57 -5.29 15.64
C LEU A 187 15.76 -5.51 17.14
N ASP A 188 16.34 -4.55 17.86
CA ASP A 188 16.60 -4.72 19.29
C ASP A 188 15.29 -4.64 20.09
N SER A 189 14.40 -3.72 19.70
CA SER A 189 13.03 -3.67 20.24
C SER A 189 12.25 -4.95 19.96
N ILE A 190 12.42 -5.55 18.78
CA ILE A 190 11.80 -6.83 18.43
C ILE A 190 12.33 -7.95 19.32
N ARG A 191 13.66 -8.09 19.44
CA ARG A 191 14.29 -9.09 20.30
C ARG A 191 13.80 -8.97 21.74
N TYR A 192 13.77 -7.76 22.27
CA TYR A 192 13.24 -7.49 23.61
C TYR A 192 11.76 -7.90 23.73
N ALA A 193 10.90 -7.59 22.75
CA ALA A 193 9.51 -8.01 22.77
C ALA A 193 9.35 -9.54 22.77
N PHE A 194 10.20 -10.26 22.02
CA PHE A 194 10.21 -11.73 22.00
C PHE A 194 10.78 -12.35 23.29
N GLU A 195 11.77 -11.73 23.93
CA GLU A 195 12.24 -12.14 25.25
C GLU A 195 11.12 -12.07 26.30
N GLN A 196 10.26 -11.05 26.23
CA GLN A 196 9.17 -10.87 27.20
C GLN A 196 7.91 -11.67 26.87
N PHE A 197 7.57 -11.80 25.58
CA PHE A 197 6.24 -12.29 25.16
C PHE A 197 6.29 -13.39 24.09
N GLY A 198 7.46 -13.84 23.66
CA GLY A 198 7.65 -14.70 22.48
C GLY A 198 6.79 -15.96 22.47
N ASP A 199 6.60 -16.60 23.63
CA ASP A 199 5.77 -17.81 23.78
C ASP A 199 4.27 -17.58 23.48
N ASP A 200 3.80 -16.33 23.50
CA ASP A 200 2.42 -15.95 23.23
C ASP A 200 2.28 -15.02 22.00
N ILE A 201 3.37 -14.78 21.24
CA ILE A 201 3.29 -14.09 19.95
C ILE A 201 2.91 -15.11 18.87
N ALA A 202 1.71 -14.96 18.31
CA ALA A 202 1.20 -15.76 17.20
C ALA A 202 1.88 -15.41 15.87
N GLY A 203 2.12 -14.13 15.63
CA GLY A 203 2.80 -13.69 14.43
C GLY A 203 3.21 -12.22 14.44
N VAL A 204 4.20 -11.94 13.61
CA VAL A 204 4.70 -10.60 13.29
C VAL A 204 4.14 -10.21 11.93
N ILE A 205 3.43 -9.09 11.86
CA ILE A 205 2.96 -8.51 10.60
C ILE A 205 3.79 -7.28 10.24
N VAL A 206 4.31 -7.24 9.01
CA VAL A 206 5.22 -6.19 8.54
C VAL A 206 4.94 -5.84 7.08
N GLU A 207 4.98 -4.54 6.74
CA GLU A 207 5.13 -4.10 5.34
C GLU A 207 6.62 -4.28 4.96
N PRO A 208 6.99 -5.14 3.98
CA PRO A 208 8.40 -5.36 3.65
C PRO A 208 9.13 -4.08 3.23
N VAL A 209 8.40 -3.16 2.60
CA VAL A 209 8.74 -1.75 2.45
C VAL A 209 7.57 -0.99 3.03
N ALA A 210 7.77 -0.19 4.08
CA ALA A 210 6.68 0.61 4.63
C ALA A 210 6.26 1.68 3.60
N GLY A 211 4.95 1.81 3.37
CA GLY A 211 4.38 2.78 2.43
C GLY A 211 3.48 3.84 3.08
N ASN A 212 2.93 3.54 4.27
CA ASN A 212 1.98 4.41 4.97
C ASN A 212 2.63 5.45 5.90
N MET A 213 3.97 5.49 5.91
CA MET A 213 4.77 6.53 6.55
C MET A 213 5.65 7.26 5.52
N GLY A 214 5.20 7.26 4.27
CA GLY A 214 6.04 7.44 3.08
C GLY A 214 6.81 6.17 2.78
N VAL A 215 7.62 6.18 1.72
CA VAL A 215 8.42 5.02 1.33
C VAL A 215 9.61 4.90 2.28
N VAL A 216 9.62 3.88 3.13
CA VAL A 216 10.74 3.58 4.04
C VAL A 216 11.18 2.14 3.82
N PRO A 217 12.29 1.92 3.08
CA PRO A 217 12.85 0.60 2.86
C PRO A 217 13.34 -0.06 4.16
N PRO A 218 13.42 -1.40 4.20
CA PRO A 218 13.99 -2.11 5.33
C PRO A 218 15.51 -1.84 5.40
N LYS A 219 16.04 -1.68 6.61
CA LYS A 219 17.50 -1.65 6.83
C LYS A 219 18.08 -3.04 6.54
N PRO A 220 19.36 -3.12 6.13
CA PRO A 220 20.04 -4.40 5.97
C PRO A 220 19.91 -5.27 7.22
N GLY A 221 19.49 -6.53 7.05
CA GLY A 221 19.31 -7.48 8.13
C GLY A 221 17.96 -7.37 8.88
N PHE A 222 17.14 -6.35 8.62
CA PHE A 222 15.86 -6.18 9.33
C PHE A 222 14.88 -7.31 9.01
N LEU A 223 14.60 -7.57 7.73
CA LEU A 223 13.64 -8.60 7.34
C LEU A 223 14.16 -10.02 7.65
N GLU A 224 15.47 -10.22 7.49
CA GLU A 224 16.17 -11.46 7.84
C GLU A 224 16.08 -11.71 9.35
N GLY A 225 16.35 -10.70 10.17
CA GLY A 225 16.22 -10.78 11.62
C GLY A 225 14.78 -11.06 12.07
N LEU A 226 13.78 -10.53 11.37
CA LEU A 226 12.36 -10.89 11.59
C LEU A 226 12.10 -12.37 11.29
N ARG A 227 12.65 -12.90 10.20
CA ARG A 227 12.52 -14.31 9.85
C ARG A 227 13.17 -15.20 10.89
N GLU A 228 14.40 -14.88 11.30
CA GLU A 228 15.15 -15.64 12.31
C GLU A 228 14.41 -15.69 13.65
N VAL A 229 13.98 -14.53 14.18
CA VAL A 229 13.34 -14.48 15.50
C VAL A 229 11.97 -15.17 15.52
N THR A 230 11.20 -15.03 14.44
CA THR A 230 9.89 -15.71 14.34
C THR A 230 10.04 -17.22 14.28
N GLU A 231 11.02 -17.74 13.52
CA GLU A 231 11.33 -19.18 13.49
C GLU A 231 11.79 -19.69 14.85
N GLN A 232 12.71 -18.96 15.51
CA GLN A 232 13.25 -19.35 16.82
C GLN A 232 12.15 -19.53 17.87
N TYR A 233 11.14 -18.66 17.88
CA TYR A 233 10.06 -18.68 18.85
C TYR A 233 8.81 -19.42 18.36
N GLY A 234 8.78 -19.94 17.13
CA GLY A 234 7.60 -20.58 16.54
C GLY A 234 6.41 -19.64 16.30
N SER A 235 6.69 -18.35 16.11
CA SER A 235 5.70 -17.36 15.63
C SER A 235 5.69 -17.34 14.10
N LEU A 236 4.57 -16.92 13.49
CA LEU A 236 4.51 -16.76 12.04
C LEU A 236 5.07 -15.39 11.61
N LEU A 237 5.83 -15.36 10.53
CA LEU A 237 6.14 -14.14 9.80
C LEU A 237 5.06 -13.87 8.75
N ILE A 238 4.43 -12.70 8.81
CA ILE A 238 3.37 -12.28 7.90
C ILE A 238 3.84 -11.04 7.16
N PHE A 239 4.02 -11.14 5.85
CA PHE A 239 4.23 -9.96 5.02
C PHE A 239 2.90 -9.39 4.57
N ASP A 240 2.68 -8.12 4.90
CA ASP A 240 1.66 -7.31 4.27
C ASP A 240 2.22 -6.73 2.97
N GLU A 241 1.96 -7.45 1.87
CA GLU A 241 2.30 -7.04 0.52
C GLU A 241 1.09 -6.44 -0.22
N VAL A 242 0.11 -5.88 0.51
CA VAL A 242 -1.03 -5.20 -0.11
C VAL A 242 -0.56 -4.03 -0.99
N MET A 243 0.51 -3.33 -0.60
CA MET A 243 1.11 -2.25 -1.40
C MET A 243 2.32 -2.70 -2.24
N THR A 244 3.19 -3.52 -1.67
CA THR A 244 4.45 -3.92 -2.32
C THR A 244 4.28 -5.05 -3.33
N GLY A 245 3.22 -5.86 -3.19
CA GLY A 245 2.92 -7.01 -4.02
C GLY A 245 2.75 -6.61 -5.48
N PHE A 246 3.50 -7.30 -6.36
CA PHE A 246 3.57 -7.02 -7.80
C PHE A 246 3.99 -5.58 -8.15
N ARG A 247 4.64 -4.86 -7.22
CA ARG A 247 5.04 -3.47 -7.41
C ARG A 247 6.53 -3.26 -7.16
N VAL A 248 7.06 -3.71 -6.02
CA VAL A 248 8.47 -3.55 -5.69
C VAL A 248 9.35 -4.39 -6.62
N GLY A 249 8.93 -5.63 -6.88
CA GLY A 249 9.60 -6.53 -7.81
C GLY A 249 8.62 -7.51 -8.45
N TYR A 250 9.08 -8.21 -9.49
CA TYR A 250 8.27 -9.19 -10.23
C TYR A 250 7.69 -10.28 -9.32
N ASN A 251 8.51 -10.78 -8.40
CA ASN A 251 8.12 -11.74 -7.37
C ASN A 251 7.82 -11.07 -6.02
N CYS A 252 7.22 -9.87 -6.06
CA CYS A 252 6.90 -9.03 -4.91
C CYS A 252 8.15 -8.60 -4.10
N ALA A 253 7.98 -7.99 -2.93
CA ALA A 253 9.11 -7.58 -2.10
C ALA A 253 9.82 -8.77 -1.46
N GLN A 254 9.11 -9.85 -1.11
CA GLN A 254 9.75 -11.08 -0.62
C GLN A 254 10.76 -11.67 -1.61
N GLY A 255 10.45 -11.65 -2.92
CA GLY A 255 11.39 -12.07 -3.96
C GLY A 255 12.53 -11.06 -4.17
N TYR A 256 12.25 -9.76 -4.01
CA TYR A 256 13.24 -8.70 -4.14
C TYR A 256 14.30 -8.72 -3.02
N PHE A 257 13.88 -8.92 -1.77
CA PHE A 257 14.77 -8.97 -0.60
C PHE A 257 15.23 -10.38 -0.25
N GLY A 258 14.68 -11.43 -0.87
CA GLY A 258 15.08 -12.81 -0.62
C GLY A 258 14.67 -13.35 0.77
N VAL A 259 13.58 -12.83 1.35
CA VAL A 259 13.05 -13.27 2.65
C VAL A 259 11.65 -13.84 2.46
N THR A 260 11.48 -15.14 2.77
CA THR A 260 10.20 -15.85 2.60
C THR A 260 9.38 -15.85 3.89
N PRO A 261 8.22 -15.16 3.94
CA PRO A 261 7.30 -15.21 5.08
C PRO A 261 6.52 -16.54 5.15
N ASP A 262 5.83 -16.79 6.26
CA ASP A 262 4.91 -17.93 6.37
C ASP A 262 3.55 -17.64 5.71
N LEU A 263 3.11 -16.38 5.79
CA LEU A 263 1.89 -15.87 5.17
C LEU A 263 2.17 -14.55 4.46
N THR A 264 1.50 -14.33 3.33
CA THR A 264 1.51 -13.08 2.58
C THR A 264 0.09 -12.57 2.40
N CYS A 265 -0.14 -11.29 2.69
CA CYS A 265 -1.37 -10.56 2.38
C CYS A 265 -1.18 -9.75 1.11
N LEU A 266 -2.17 -9.75 0.22
CA LEU A 266 -2.16 -9.06 -1.07
C LEU A 266 -3.43 -8.21 -1.22
N GLY A 267 -3.34 -7.23 -2.10
CA GLY A 267 -4.45 -6.38 -2.49
C GLY A 267 -4.02 -5.46 -3.61
N LYS A 268 -4.76 -4.37 -3.80
CA LYS A 268 -4.45 -3.32 -4.79
C LYS A 268 -4.21 -3.87 -6.20
N VAL A 269 -2.96 -4.11 -6.59
CA VAL A 269 -2.56 -4.54 -7.95
C VAL A 269 -3.22 -5.87 -8.34
N ILE A 270 -3.39 -6.81 -7.40
CA ILE A 270 -4.05 -8.10 -7.66
C ILE A 270 -5.49 -7.95 -8.19
N GLY A 271 -6.15 -6.80 -7.94
CA GLY A 271 -7.49 -6.52 -8.43
C GLY A 271 -7.53 -5.69 -9.73
N GLY A 272 -6.39 -5.18 -10.21
CA GLY A 272 -6.35 -4.38 -11.44
C GLY A 272 -7.26 -3.14 -11.43
N GLY A 273 -7.52 -2.57 -10.24
CA GLY A 273 -8.47 -1.46 -10.05
C GLY A 273 -9.84 -1.87 -9.50
N LEU A 274 -10.14 -3.17 -9.36
CA LEU A 274 -11.34 -3.68 -8.70
C LEU A 274 -11.06 -4.09 -7.24
N PRO A 275 -12.08 -4.11 -6.35
CA PRO A 275 -11.90 -4.53 -4.96
C PRO A 275 -11.52 -6.01 -4.85
N VAL A 276 -10.23 -6.27 -4.59
CA VAL A 276 -9.67 -7.60 -4.35
C VAL A 276 -8.59 -7.50 -3.28
N GLY A 277 -8.61 -8.45 -2.37
CA GLY A 277 -7.45 -8.82 -1.57
C GLY A 277 -7.22 -10.32 -1.67
N ALA A 278 -6.11 -10.80 -1.13
CA ALA A 278 -5.87 -12.22 -0.93
C ALA A 278 -4.97 -12.44 0.29
N TYR A 279 -5.06 -13.62 0.90
CA TYR A 279 -4.04 -14.08 1.84
C TYR A 279 -3.67 -15.52 1.47
N GLY A 280 -2.39 -15.84 1.56
CA GLY A 280 -1.87 -17.15 1.18
C GLY A 280 -0.52 -17.41 1.84
N GLY A 281 -0.03 -18.64 1.73
CA GLY A 281 1.22 -19.04 2.36
C GLY A 281 1.42 -20.54 2.30
N LYS A 282 2.15 -21.07 3.27
CA LYS A 282 2.41 -22.51 3.43
C LYS A 282 1.10 -23.31 3.51
N ALA A 283 1.05 -24.43 2.80
CA ALA A 283 -0.16 -25.24 2.66
C ALA A 283 -0.70 -25.72 4.00
N GLU A 284 0.16 -26.22 4.89
CA GLU A 284 -0.24 -26.76 6.20
C GLU A 284 -0.87 -25.71 7.13
N ILE A 285 -0.52 -24.43 6.93
CA ILE A 285 -1.13 -23.31 7.66
C ILE A 285 -2.49 -23.00 7.02
N MET A 286 -2.52 -22.81 5.70
CA MET A 286 -3.73 -22.43 4.96
C MET A 286 -4.84 -23.50 5.01
N GLU A 287 -4.50 -24.77 5.14
CA GLU A 287 -5.45 -25.87 5.33
C GLU A 287 -6.28 -25.76 6.62
N GLN A 288 -5.87 -24.92 7.59
CA GLN A 288 -6.69 -24.64 8.78
C GLN A 288 -7.90 -23.74 8.50
N ILE A 289 -7.97 -23.10 7.34
CA ILE A 289 -9.09 -22.23 6.96
C ILE A 289 -10.28 -23.08 6.50
N ALA A 290 -11.49 -22.68 6.91
CA ALA A 290 -12.73 -23.29 6.45
C ALA A 290 -12.85 -23.22 4.90
N PRO A 291 -13.34 -24.27 4.23
CA PRO A 291 -13.95 -25.48 4.81
C PRO A 291 -12.95 -26.62 5.15
N SER A 292 -11.67 -26.49 4.82
CA SER A 292 -10.66 -27.53 5.07
C SER A 292 -10.35 -27.71 6.56
N GLY A 293 -10.36 -26.61 7.31
CA GLY A 293 -10.09 -26.60 8.75
C GLY A 293 -11.06 -25.74 9.55
N PRO A 294 -10.80 -25.58 10.86
CA PRO A 294 -11.75 -25.00 11.80
C PRO A 294 -11.78 -23.46 11.82
N ILE A 295 -10.81 -22.77 11.21
CA ILE A 295 -10.69 -21.31 11.28
C ILE A 295 -11.60 -20.66 10.23
N TYR A 296 -12.64 -19.99 10.69
CA TYR A 296 -13.67 -19.45 9.80
C TYR A 296 -13.26 -18.14 9.10
N GLN A 297 -13.44 -18.13 7.79
CA GLN A 297 -13.47 -16.94 6.93
C GLN A 297 -14.38 -17.23 5.74
N ALA A 298 -15.22 -16.27 5.38
CA ALA A 298 -16.05 -16.29 4.19
C ALA A 298 -16.24 -14.87 3.66
N GLY A 299 -16.65 -14.73 2.40
CA GLY A 299 -17.03 -13.45 1.80
C GLY A 299 -17.92 -13.68 0.59
N THR A 300 -19.09 -13.03 0.57
CA THR A 300 -20.14 -13.27 -0.45
C THR A 300 -19.67 -12.94 -1.87
N LEU A 301 -18.78 -11.95 -2.02
CA LEU A 301 -18.26 -11.49 -3.31
C LEU A 301 -16.77 -11.85 -3.50
N SER A 302 -16.19 -12.62 -2.59
CA SER A 302 -14.83 -13.13 -2.75
C SER A 302 -14.76 -14.04 -3.99
N GLY A 303 -13.72 -13.89 -4.81
CA GLY A 303 -13.56 -14.70 -6.03
C GLY A 303 -14.52 -14.35 -7.18
N ASN A 304 -15.24 -13.22 -7.12
CA ASN A 304 -16.18 -12.88 -8.20
C ASN A 304 -15.48 -12.75 -9.58
N PRO A 305 -16.07 -13.28 -10.67
CA PRO A 305 -15.43 -13.32 -11.99
C PRO A 305 -14.93 -11.98 -12.51
N LEU A 306 -15.67 -10.89 -12.26
CA LEU A 306 -15.30 -9.56 -12.76
C LEU A 306 -13.95 -9.11 -12.21
N ALA A 307 -13.78 -9.26 -10.90
CA ALA A 307 -12.55 -8.94 -10.18
C ALA A 307 -11.41 -9.90 -10.54
N MET A 308 -11.67 -11.20 -10.62
CA MET A 308 -10.66 -12.20 -10.97
C MET A 308 -10.11 -11.96 -12.38
N THR A 309 -10.97 -11.65 -13.35
CA THR A 309 -10.54 -11.32 -14.72
C THR A 309 -9.71 -10.04 -14.77
N ALA A 310 -10.11 -8.99 -14.04
CA ALA A 310 -9.33 -7.75 -13.99
C ALA A 310 -7.92 -7.97 -13.42
N GLY A 311 -7.84 -8.74 -12.33
CA GLY A 311 -6.58 -9.15 -11.72
C GLY A 311 -5.71 -9.99 -12.66
N LEU A 312 -6.31 -11.01 -13.29
CA LEU A 312 -5.61 -11.93 -14.18
C LEU A 312 -5.02 -11.20 -15.40
N GLU A 313 -5.80 -10.36 -16.07
CA GLU A 313 -5.31 -9.58 -17.20
C GLU A 313 -4.27 -8.55 -16.78
N THR A 314 -4.36 -8.01 -15.57
CA THR A 314 -3.34 -7.10 -15.03
C THR A 314 -2.01 -7.84 -14.83
N LEU A 315 -2.03 -8.96 -14.10
CA LEU A 315 -0.82 -9.70 -13.76
C LEU A 315 -0.18 -10.38 -14.97
N LYS A 316 -0.97 -10.88 -15.94
CA LYS A 316 -0.46 -11.46 -17.21
C LYS A 316 0.34 -10.45 -18.06
N GLN A 317 0.13 -9.15 -17.86
CA GLN A 317 0.82 -8.10 -18.61
C GLN A 317 2.11 -7.62 -17.92
N LEU A 318 2.32 -7.96 -16.65
CA LEU A 318 3.54 -7.61 -15.94
C LEU A 318 4.62 -8.66 -16.24
N THR A 319 5.78 -8.20 -16.69
CA THR A 319 6.95 -9.03 -17.02
C THR A 319 8.16 -8.54 -16.24
N PRO A 320 9.26 -9.30 -16.13
CA PRO A 320 10.50 -8.81 -15.51
C PRO A 320 10.98 -7.47 -16.09
N GLU A 321 10.87 -7.30 -17.41
CA GLU A 321 11.24 -6.06 -18.12
C GLU A 321 10.39 -4.86 -17.70
N SER A 322 9.15 -5.09 -17.25
CA SER A 322 8.31 -4.02 -16.68
C SER A 322 8.97 -3.40 -15.43
N TYR A 323 9.63 -4.23 -14.61
CA TYR A 323 10.30 -3.78 -13.38
C TYR A 323 11.67 -3.19 -13.64
N GLU A 324 12.37 -3.64 -14.70
CA GLU A 324 13.56 -2.95 -15.20
C GLU A 324 13.22 -1.53 -15.66
N GLU A 325 12.13 -1.37 -16.42
CA GLU A 325 11.67 -0.06 -16.87
C GLU A 325 11.19 0.82 -15.71
N PHE A 326 10.51 0.24 -14.71
CA PHE A 326 10.22 0.97 -13.47
C PHE A 326 11.48 1.46 -12.78
N GLY A 327 12.53 0.63 -12.71
CA GLY A 327 13.83 1.01 -12.17
C GLY A 327 14.41 2.22 -12.89
N ARG A 328 14.46 2.18 -14.23
CA ARG A 328 14.96 3.27 -15.07
C ARG A 328 14.18 4.57 -14.84
N ILE A 329 12.85 4.51 -14.83
CA ILE A 329 11.99 5.68 -14.63
C ILE A 329 12.15 6.24 -13.20
N ALA A 330 12.21 5.36 -12.19
CA ALA A 330 12.39 5.77 -10.80
C ALA A 330 13.75 6.44 -10.57
N ASP A 331 14.82 5.94 -11.20
CA ASP A 331 16.16 6.56 -11.14
C ASP A 331 16.13 7.99 -11.71
N ARG A 332 15.52 8.17 -12.90
CA ARG A 332 15.36 9.50 -13.50
C ARG A 332 14.60 10.46 -12.59
N LEU A 333 13.51 9.99 -11.98
CA LEU A 333 12.68 10.82 -11.12
C LEU A 333 13.42 11.17 -9.82
N GLN A 334 14.09 10.22 -9.19
CA GLN A 334 14.91 10.42 -7.99
C GLN A 334 16.02 11.44 -8.23
N ASP A 335 16.84 11.20 -9.26
CA ASP A 335 18.00 12.05 -9.56
C ASP A 335 17.57 13.46 -9.95
N GLY A 336 16.49 13.57 -10.75
CA GLY A 336 15.91 14.84 -11.16
C GLY A 336 15.34 15.64 -9.98
N LEU A 337 14.54 15.00 -9.12
CA LEU A 337 13.97 15.66 -7.94
C LEU A 337 15.06 16.11 -6.97
N SER A 338 16.07 15.25 -6.71
CA SER A 338 17.18 15.59 -5.82
C SER A 338 18.01 16.75 -6.38
N THR A 339 18.40 16.70 -7.66
CA THR A 339 19.14 17.78 -8.32
C THR A 339 18.40 19.12 -8.23
N LEU A 340 17.08 19.11 -8.44
CA LEU A 340 16.26 20.32 -8.36
C LEU A 340 16.11 20.81 -6.91
N ALA A 341 15.90 19.91 -5.95
CA ALA A 341 15.83 20.26 -4.54
C ALA A 341 17.14 20.91 -4.06
N GLU A 342 18.30 20.33 -4.41
CA GLU A 342 19.62 20.91 -4.14
C GLU A 342 19.78 22.30 -4.77
N LYS A 343 19.41 22.46 -6.06
CA LYS A 343 19.48 23.73 -6.79
C LYS A 343 18.72 24.86 -6.09
N TYR A 344 17.58 24.54 -5.47
CA TYR A 344 16.73 25.50 -4.76
C TYR A 344 16.93 25.50 -3.24
N GLY A 345 17.90 24.73 -2.72
CA GLY A 345 18.21 24.68 -1.27
C GLY A 345 17.05 24.11 -0.43
N ILE A 346 16.31 23.15 -0.99
CA ILE A 346 15.17 22.50 -0.34
C ILE A 346 15.69 21.32 0.51
N PRO A 347 15.46 21.30 1.83
CA PRO A 347 15.77 20.14 2.66
C PRO A 347 15.02 18.91 2.14
N HIS A 348 15.75 17.84 1.83
CA HIS A 348 15.11 16.68 1.22
C HIS A 348 15.84 15.37 1.47
N THR A 349 15.04 14.31 1.61
CA THR A 349 15.47 12.92 1.57
C THR A 349 14.58 12.18 0.60
N ILE A 350 15.17 11.41 -0.32
CA ILE A 350 14.42 10.56 -1.24
C ILE A 350 14.75 9.11 -0.94
N ASN A 351 13.72 8.34 -0.62
CA ASN A 351 13.80 6.91 -0.45
C ASN A 351 13.24 6.18 -1.66
N ARG A 352 13.78 4.98 -1.91
CA ARG A 352 13.35 4.12 -3.00
C ARG A 352 13.42 2.65 -2.63
N ALA A 353 12.43 1.88 -3.07
CA ALA A 353 12.50 0.42 -3.10
C ALA A 353 11.74 -0.11 -4.32
N GLY A 354 12.47 -0.69 -5.27
CA GLY A 354 11.90 -1.09 -6.55
C GLY A 354 11.27 0.11 -7.28
N SER A 355 9.99 -0.01 -7.64
CA SER A 355 9.22 1.07 -8.30
C SER A 355 8.60 2.10 -7.35
N MET A 356 8.71 1.93 -6.03
CA MET A 356 8.19 2.86 -5.04
C MET A 356 9.23 3.93 -4.73
N ILE A 357 8.84 5.20 -4.79
CA ILE A 357 9.69 6.36 -4.50
C ILE A 357 8.96 7.32 -3.55
N GLY A 358 9.66 7.85 -2.54
CA GLY A 358 9.11 8.80 -1.58
C GLY A 358 10.03 10.00 -1.41
N LEU A 359 9.47 11.21 -1.50
CA LEU A 359 10.17 12.47 -1.25
C LEU A 359 9.74 13.01 0.12
N PHE A 360 10.70 13.22 1.01
CA PHE A 360 10.52 13.79 2.34
C PHE A 360 11.16 15.16 2.41
N PHE A 361 10.44 16.15 2.95
CA PHE A 361 10.97 17.51 3.15
C PHE A 361 11.75 17.63 4.47
N THR A 362 12.87 16.92 4.56
CA THR A 362 13.78 16.89 5.71
C THR A 362 15.18 16.46 5.28
N ASP A 363 16.22 16.98 5.95
CA ASP A 363 17.60 16.53 5.78
C ASP A 363 17.94 15.29 6.64
N GLU A 364 17.02 14.82 7.47
CA GLU A 364 17.21 13.62 8.27
C GLU A 364 17.07 12.35 7.43
N GLU A 365 17.91 11.34 7.71
CA GLU A 365 17.73 10.01 7.14
C GLU A 365 16.38 9.42 7.57
N VAL A 366 15.46 9.25 6.62
CA VAL A 366 14.14 8.69 6.89
C VAL A 366 14.21 7.17 6.86
N SER A 367 14.55 6.57 7.99
CA SER A 367 14.66 5.10 8.14
C SER A 367 13.61 4.47 9.07
N ASN A 368 12.73 5.27 9.65
CA ASN A 368 11.62 4.86 10.51
C ASN A 368 10.56 5.97 10.56
N TYR A 369 9.50 5.78 11.37
CA TYR A 369 8.40 6.74 11.47
C TYR A 369 8.81 8.06 12.14
N GLU A 370 9.72 8.05 13.12
CA GLU A 370 10.22 9.28 13.74
C GLU A 370 10.97 10.15 12.73
N GLY A 371 11.87 9.55 11.93
CA GLY A 371 12.55 10.25 10.84
C GLY A 371 11.55 10.82 9.82
N ALA A 372 10.51 10.06 9.47
CA ALA A 372 9.47 10.55 8.55
C ALA A 372 8.72 11.77 9.12
N LYS A 373 8.44 11.79 10.43
CA LYS A 373 7.76 12.90 11.12
C LYS A 373 8.60 14.17 11.22
N SER A 374 9.91 14.11 10.98
CA SER A 374 10.76 15.32 10.91
C SER A 374 10.47 16.18 9.67
N SER A 375 9.72 15.65 8.69
CA SER A 375 9.37 16.35 7.45
C SER A 375 8.59 17.64 7.68
N ASP A 376 8.93 18.69 6.94
CA ASP A 376 8.17 19.94 6.90
C ASP A 376 6.84 19.76 6.13
N LEU A 377 5.76 19.64 6.89
CA LEU A 377 4.42 19.42 6.36
C LEU A 377 3.83 20.66 5.66
N GLU A 378 4.24 21.87 6.06
CA GLU A 378 3.80 23.10 5.40
C GLU A 378 4.48 23.23 4.03
N MET A 379 5.77 22.89 3.97
CA MET A 379 6.51 22.81 2.71
C MET A 379 5.91 21.78 1.78
N PHE A 380 5.58 20.57 2.28
CA PHE A 380 4.88 19.55 1.49
C PHE A 380 3.53 20.05 0.96
N SER A 381 2.69 20.66 1.81
CA SER A 381 1.39 21.19 1.40
C SER A 381 1.51 22.27 0.32
N ASN A 382 2.51 23.16 0.43
CA ASN A 382 2.81 24.17 -0.59
C ASN A 382 3.31 23.52 -1.89
N TYR A 383 4.24 22.57 -1.81
CA TYR A 383 4.73 21.81 -2.97
C TYR A 383 3.59 21.09 -3.68
N TYR A 384 2.73 20.37 -2.95
CA TYR A 384 1.58 19.66 -3.50
C TYR A 384 0.64 20.58 -4.28
N ARG A 385 0.30 21.75 -3.71
CA ARG A 385 -0.54 22.77 -4.38
C ARG A 385 0.06 23.20 -5.72
N GLU A 386 1.36 23.46 -5.76
CA GLU A 386 2.03 23.87 -7.00
C GLU A 386 2.14 22.72 -8.01
N MET A 387 2.39 21.48 -7.56
CA MET A 387 2.39 20.31 -8.43
C MET A 387 1.01 20.12 -9.09
N ALA A 388 -0.07 20.19 -8.31
CA ALA A 388 -1.43 20.11 -8.82
C ALA A 388 -1.75 21.26 -9.80
N HIS A 389 -1.33 22.49 -9.49
CA HIS A 389 -1.49 23.63 -10.39
C HIS A 389 -0.77 23.41 -11.74
N ASN A 390 0.41 22.78 -11.72
CA ASN A 390 1.20 22.46 -12.90
C ASN A 390 0.81 21.13 -13.58
N GLY A 391 -0.29 20.50 -13.16
CA GLY A 391 -0.83 19.31 -13.83
C GLY A 391 -0.18 17.99 -13.42
N VAL A 392 0.35 17.90 -12.20
CA VAL A 392 0.81 16.64 -11.60
C VAL A 392 -0.03 16.34 -10.37
N PHE A 393 -0.68 15.18 -10.36
CA PHE A 393 -1.48 14.69 -9.25
C PHE A 393 -0.66 13.69 -8.43
N LEU A 394 -0.14 14.18 -7.31
CA LEU A 394 0.59 13.38 -6.33
C LEU A 394 -0.37 12.81 -5.27
N PRO A 395 0.08 11.90 -4.41
CA PRO A 395 -0.64 11.59 -3.18
C PRO A 395 -0.78 12.85 -2.30
N PRO A 396 -1.98 13.23 -1.83
CA PRO A 396 -2.21 14.38 -0.95
C PRO A 396 -1.77 14.14 0.51
N SER A 397 -0.57 13.60 0.72
CA SER A 397 0.02 13.32 2.03
C SER A 397 1.54 13.16 1.92
N GLN A 398 2.30 13.76 2.84
CA GLN A 398 3.76 13.54 2.98
C GLN A 398 4.07 12.07 3.29
N PHE A 399 3.14 11.38 3.94
CA PHE A 399 3.33 10.01 4.41
C PHE A 399 2.93 8.97 3.36
N GLU A 400 3.07 9.29 2.08
CA GLU A 400 2.74 8.41 0.95
C GLU A 400 3.80 8.50 -0.15
N GLY A 401 4.05 7.40 -0.85
CA GLY A 401 4.97 7.34 -1.99
C GLY A 401 4.31 7.64 -3.33
N LEU A 402 5.10 8.04 -4.32
CA LEU A 402 4.65 8.13 -5.71
C LEU A 402 4.58 6.73 -6.31
N PHE A 403 3.47 6.45 -7.00
CA PHE A 403 3.24 5.20 -7.71
C PHE A 403 3.53 5.37 -9.19
N LEU A 404 4.42 4.54 -9.73
CA LEU A 404 4.64 4.43 -11.18
C LEU A 404 3.66 3.43 -11.82
N SER A 405 3.42 3.62 -13.12
CA SER A 405 2.69 2.68 -13.97
C SER A 405 3.46 2.43 -15.27
N THR A 406 3.20 1.31 -15.93
CA THR A 406 3.79 0.98 -17.24
C THR A 406 3.34 1.94 -18.35
N ALA A 407 2.42 2.86 -18.05
CA ALA A 407 1.94 3.89 -18.96
C ALA A 407 2.64 5.24 -18.78
N HIS A 408 3.50 5.40 -17.76
CA HIS A 408 4.33 6.59 -17.63
C HIS A 408 5.39 6.59 -18.73
N THR A 409 5.48 7.69 -19.44
CA THR A 409 6.45 7.90 -20.52
C THR A 409 7.60 8.79 -20.07
N ASP A 410 8.70 8.82 -20.83
CA ASP A 410 9.79 9.77 -20.56
C ASP A 410 9.31 11.23 -20.57
N GLU A 411 8.34 11.57 -21.44
CA GLU A 411 7.72 12.90 -21.49
C GLU A 411 6.92 13.21 -20.21
N ASP A 412 6.30 12.19 -19.60
CA ASP A 412 5.60 12.37 -18.33
C ASP A 412 6.58 12.72 -17.21
N ILE A 413 7.76 12.08 -17.21
CA ILE A 413 8.82 12.35 -16.24
C ILE A 413 9.39 13.75 -16.44
N ASP A 414 9.68 14.15 -17.68
CA ASP A 414 10.18 15.48 -18.00
C ASP A 414 9.21 16.57 -17.51
N LYS A 415 7.91 16.44 -17.83
CA LYS A 415 6.88 17.37 -17.35
C LYS A 415 6.71 17.36 -15.83
N THR A 416 6.94 16.21 -15.19
CA THR A 416 6.90 16.11 -13.73
C THR A 416 8.05 16.88 -13.11
N LEU A 417 9.25 16.79 -13.67
CA LEU A 417 10.43 17.53 -13.22
C LEU A 417 10.30 19.03 -13.48
N ASP A 418 9.73 19.44 -14.62
CA ASP A 418 9.41 20.85 -14.88
C ASP A 418 8.42 21.42 -13.84
N ALA A 419 7.39 20.64 -13.48
CA ALA A 419 6.43 21.00 -12.44
C ALA A 419 7.09 21.09 -11.06
N ALA A 420 7.98 20.14 -10.73
CA ALA A 420 8.72 20.12 -9.47
C ALA A 420 9.68 21.32 -9.37
N GLU A 421 10.38 21.68 -10.45
CA GLU A 421 11.21 22.87 -10.50
C GLU A 421 10.38 24.14 -10.24
N ALA A 422 9.22 24.29 -10.90
CA ALA A 422 8.34 25.42 -10.68
C ALA A 422 7.85 25.51 -9.22
N ALA A 423 7.55 24.36 -8.61
CA ALA A 423 7.14 24.26 -7.21
C ALA A 423 8.28 24.63 -6.26
N PHE A 424 9.47 24.03 -6.42
CA PHE A 424 10.66 24.31 -5.60
C PHE A 424 11.08 25.78 -5.66
N LYS A 425 11.06 26.38 -6.85
CA LYS A 425 11.34 27.81 -7.01
C LYS A 425 10.37 28.69 -6.23
N LYS A 426 9.10 28.30 -6.11
CA LYS A 426 8.08 29.09 -5.40
C LYS A 426 8.17 28.91 -3.89
N ILE A 427 8.43 27.71 -3.41
CA ILE A 427 8.57 27.45 -1.96
C ILE A 427 9.86 28.06 -1.40
N GLN A 428 10.95 28.13 -2.19
CA GLN A 428 12.20 28.81 -1.79
C GLN A 428 12.00 30.31 -1.52
N GLN A 429 11.06 30.96 -2.22
CA GLN A 429 10.84 32.41 -2.15
C GLN A 429 9.98 32.84 -0.95
N LYS A 430 9.46 31.89 -0.17
CA LYS A 430 8.72 32.13 1.06
C LYS A 430 9.62 31.85 2.24
#